data_AF-A0A4R2QV12-F1
#
_entry.id   AF-A0A4R2QV12-F1
#
_cell.length_a   1.000
_cell.length_b   1.000
_cell.length_c   1.000
_cell.angle_alpha   90.00
_cell.angle_beta   90.00
_cell.angle_gamma   90.00
#
_symmetry.space_group_name_H-M   'P 1'
#
loop_
_entity.id
_entity.type
_entity.pdbx_description
1 polymer ?
#
loop_
_entity_poly.entity_id
_entity_poly.type
_entity_poly.pdbx_seq_one_letter_code
_entity_poly.pdbx_strand_id
1 'polypeptide(L)'
;MRYTVVPIIRDEPLTFGAQHLPLDGADGEQWKKAVQSLHPRLLPSLKENALLSEEDSEFCAAGGIFDYERGRELVIDGTELRLSHCAENFFDFLMSPEDCLRVLAERQEQVQAINSTEQQRDRLALLTAWWEQGYRVLMLQHQ
;
A
#
# COMPACT_ATOMS: atom_id res chain seq x y z
N MET A 1 1.11 -13.27 -8.46
CA MET A 1 0.29 -12.13 -8.02
C MET A 1 1.14 -10.89 -8.17
N ARG A 2 0.52 -9.76 -8.55
CA ARG A 2 1.19 -8.46 -8.65
C ARG A 2 0.64 -7.58 -7.54
N TYR A 3 1.52 -6.87 -6.86
CA TYR A 3 1.10 -5.90 -5.86
C TYR A 3 1.80 -4.58 -6.09
N THR A 4 1.11 -3.51 -5.72
CA THR A 4 1.69 -2.18 -5.65
C THR A 4 1.47 -1.63 -4.25
N VAL A 5 2.55 -1.19 -3.61
CA VAL A 5 2.48 -0.48 -2.33
C VAL A 5 2.32 1.00 -2.62
N VAL A 6 1.39 1.63 -1.90
CA VAL A 6 0.90 2.98 -2.18
C VAL A 6 0.80 3.77 -0.88
N PRO A 7 1.40 4.98 -0.81
CA PRO A 7 1.20 5.88 0.31
C PRO A 7 -0.13 6.62 0.19
N ILE A 8 -0.85 6.74 1.29
CA ILE A 8 -1.97 7.66 1.48
C ILE A 8 -1.39 8.96 2.04
N ILE A 9 -1.35 9.99 1.19
CA ILE A 9 -0.75 11.29 1.53
C ILE A 9 -1.75 12.24 2.17
N ARG A 10 -3.06 11.99 1.99
CA ARG A 10 -4.17 12.70 2.65
C ARG A 10 -5.33 11.73 2.86
N ASP A 11 -6.02 11.86 3.99
CA ASP A 11 -7.18 11.02 4.31
C ASP A 11 -8.51 11.63 3.83
N GLU A 12 -8.57 12.96 3.66
CA GLU A 12 -9.78 13.68 3.22
C GLU A 12 -9.43 14.88 2.31
N PRO A 13 -9.81 14.86 1.01
CA PRO A 13 -10.26 13.66 0.29
C PRO A 13 -9.14 12.61 0.28
N LEU A 14 -9.51 11.33 0.24
CA LEU A 14 -8.54 10.24 0.23
C LEU A 14 -7.63 10.37 -0.99
N THR A 15 -6.33 10.57 -0.76
CA THR A 15 -5.37 10.82 -1.83
C THR A 15 -4.21 9.83 -1.74
N PHE A 16 -4.00 9.08 -2.82
CA PHE A 16 -2.82 8.25 -2.99
C PHE A 16 -1.70 9.04 -3.64
N GLY A 17 -0.48 8.92 -3.10
CA GLY A 17 0.68 9.63 -3.62
C GLY A 17 1.21 9.03 -4.92
N ALA A 18 1.77 9.88 -5.79
CA ALA A 18 2.27 9.50 -7.11
C ALA A 18 3.43 8.47 -7.12
N GLN A 19 4.18 8.37 -6.02
CA GLN A 19 5.29 7.43 -5.90
C GLN A 19 4.77 6.08 -5.43
N HIS A 20 4.92 5.06 -6.27
CA HIS A 20 4.48 3.70 -6.00
C HIS A 20 5.66 2.74 -5.90
N LEU A 21 5.50 1.66 -5.13
CA LEU A 21 6.47 0.58 -5.05
C LEU A 21 5.89 -0.73 -5.62
N PRO A 22 6.30 -1.16 -6.82
CA PRO A 22 5.85 -2.43 -7.39
C PRO A 22 6.56 -3.61 -6.71
N LEU A 23 5.78 -4.63 -6.36
CA LEU A 23 6.22 -5.90 -5.79
C LEU A 23 5.84 -7.05 -6.73
N ASP A 24 6.37 -6.99 -7.95
CA ASP A 24 6.09 -7.98 -8.98
C ASP A 24 6.93 -9.25 -8.79
N GLY A 25 6.29 -10.40 -9.06
CA GLY A 25 6.96 -11.69 -9.10
C GLY A 25 7.29 -12.28 -7.72
N ALA A 26 8.15 -13.31 -7.73
CA ALA A 26 8.42 -14.11 -6.54
C ALA A 26 9.19 -13.32 -5.46
N ASP A 27 10.10 -12.45 -5.86
CA ASP A 27 10.90 -11.62 -4.95
C ASP A 27 10.04 -10.60 -4.20
N GLY A 28 9.09 -9.94 -4.87
CA GLY A 28 8.14 -9.04 -4.23
C GLY A 28 7.25 -9.74 -3.19
N GLU A 29 6.75 -10.94 -3.52
CA GLU A 29 5.94 -11.75 -2.59
C GLU A 29 6.78 -12.22 -1.38
N GLN A 30 8.05 -12.59 -1.58
CA GLN A 30 8.94 -12.95 -0.49
C GLN A 30 9.20 -11.75 0.44
N TRP A 31 9.48 -10.58 -0.13
CA TRP A 31 9.69 -9.35 0.64
C TRP A 31 8.44 -8.96 1.44
N LYS A 32 7.26 -9.01 0.81
CA LYS A 32 5.96 -8.81 1.49
C LYS A 32 5.81 -9.72 2.70
N LYS A 33 6.05 -11.03 2.53
CA LYS A 33 5.93 -12.01 3.62
C LYS A 33 6.92 -11.71 4.74
N ALA A 34 8.13 -11.29 4.39
CA ALA A 34 9.14 -10.92 5.36
C ALA A 34 8.70 -9.69 6.18
N VAL A 35 8.17 -8.64 5.55
CA VAL A 35 7.60 -7.48 6.26
C VAL A 35 6.41 -7.87 7.14
N GLN A 36 5.47 -8.68 6.62
CA GLN A 36 4.30 -9.14 7.39
C GLN A 36 4.66 -10.07 8.55
N SER A 37 5.85 -10.68 8.53
CA SER A 37 6.35 -11.48 9.66
C SER A 37 6.75 -10.61 10.86
N LEU A 38 7.02 -9.32 10.66
CA LEU A 38 7.26 -8.37 11.75
C LEU A 38 5.97 -8.10 12.51
N HIS A 39 4.87 -7.90 11.77
CA HIS A 39 3.51 -7.76 12.31
C HIS A 39 2.47 -7.96 11.19
N PRO A 40 1.37 -8.71 11.42
CA PRO A 40 0.41 -9.07 10.37
C PRO A 40 -0.37 -7.88 9.79
N ARG A 41 -0.44 -6.76 10.50
CA ARG A 41 -1.07 -5.51 10.02
C ARG A 41 -0.11 -4.56 9.31
N LEU A 42 1.18 -4.91 9.18
CA LEU A 42 2.09 -4.16 8.32
C LEU A 42 1.79 -4.50 6.86
N LEU A 43 1.59 -3.47 6.04
CA LEU A 43 1.23 -3.62 4.62
C LEU A 43 0.03 -4.55 4.39
N PRO A 44 -1.15 -4.24 4.97
CA PRO A 44 -2.34 -5.01 4.68
C PRO A 44 -2.71 -4.84 3.20
N SER A 45 -3.30 -5.87 2.60
CA SER A 45 -3.64 -5.88 1.19
C SER A 45 -5.13 -5.69 0.95
N LEU A 46 -5.48 -4.81 0.01
CA LEU A 46 -6.82 -4.67 -0.54
C LEU A 46 -6.79 -5.12 -2.00
N LYS A 47 -7.81 -5.86 -2.44
CA LYS A 47 -7.95 -6.16 -3.88
C LYS A 47 -8.36 -4.89 -4.60
N GLU A 48 -7.74 -4.61 -5.74
CA GLU A 48 -8.01 -3.38 -6.49
C GLU A 48 -9.50 -3.23 -6.86
N ASN A 49 -10.15 -4.32 -7.26
CA ASN A 49 -11.59 -4.34 -7.58
C ASN A 49 -12.51 -4.14 -6.35
N ALA A 50 -11.97 -4.15 -5.14
CA ALA A 50 -12.71 -3.85 -3.91
C ALA A 50 -12.49 -2.40 -3.46
N LEU A 51 -11.68 -1.61 -4.17
CA LEU A 51 -11.41 -0.22 -3.80
C LEU A 51 -12.60 0.69 -4.10
N LEU A 52 -13.19 0.59 -5.29
CA LEU A 52 -14.28 1.45 -5.75
C LEU A 52 -15.65 0.79 -5.68
N SER A 53 -16.69 1.63 -5.63
CA SER A 53 -18.08 1.20 -5.67
C SER A 53 -18.43 0.47 -6.98
N GLU A 54 -19.44 -0.41 -6.95
CA GLU A 54 -19.83 -1.21 -8.12
C GLU A 54 -20.36 -0.35 -9.28
N GLU A 55 -20.95 0.82 -9.00
CA GLU A 55 -21.40 1.77 -10.03
C GLU A 55 -20.20 2.36 -10.81
N ASP A 56 -19.04 2.47 -10.17
CA ASP A 56 -17.80 2.96 -10.75
C ASP A 56 -16.91 1.81 -11.29
N SER A 57 -17.39 0.56 -11.23
CA SER A 57 -16.61 -0.64 -11.55
C SER A 57 -16.32 -0.83 -13.04
N GLU A 58 -16.94 -0.07 -13.94
CA GLU A 58 -16.58 -0.05 -15.37
C GLU A 58 -15.10 0.37 -15.57
N PHE A 59 -14.54 1.18 -14.67
CA PHE A 59 -13.11 1.51 -14.63
C PHE A 59 -12.21 0.29 -14.35
N CYS A 60 -12.70 -0.70 -13.60
CA CYS A 60 -11.94 -1.92 -13.31
C CYS A 60 -11.83 -2.87 -14.52
N ALA A 61 -12.74 -2.79 -15.49
CA ALA A 61 -12.73 -3.68 -16.66
C ALA A 61 -11.65 -3.33 -17.69
N ALA A 62 -11.08 -2.12 -17.63
CA ALA A 62 -10.15 -1.59 -18.64
C ALA A 62 -8.65 -1.76 -18.30
N GLY A 63 -8.29 -2.41 -17.19
CA GLY A 63 -6.88 -2.61 -16.79
C GLY A 63 -6.54 -2.22 -15.35
N GLY A 64 -7.53 -1.77 -14.56
CA GLY A 64 -7.32 -1.36 -13.17
C GLY A 64 -7.00 0.13 -13.03
N ILE A 65 -7.31 0.68 -11.85
CA ILE A 65 -7.09 2.07 -11.45
C ILE A 65 -5.61 2.46 -11.54
N PHE A 66 -4.70 1.51 -11.28
CA PHE A 66 -3.28 1.80 -11.21
C PHE A 66 -2.55 1.79 -12.54
N ASP A 67 -3.03 1.07 -13.55
CA ASP A 67 -2.51 1.23 -14.91
C ASP A 67 -2.97 2.56 -15.53
N TYR A 68 -4.08 3.14 -15.05
CA TYR A 68 -4.59 4.44 -15.48
C TYR A 68 -3.76 5.62 -14.92
N GLU A 69 -3.24 5.54 -13.69
CA GLU A 69 -2.64 6.70 -12.99
C GLU A 69 -1.21 6.46 -12.44
N ARG A 70 -0.46 5.45 -12.93
CA ARG A 70 0.90 5.20 -12.44
C ARG A 70 1.79 6.46 -12.61
N GLY A 71 2.26 7.02 -11.50
CA GLY A 71 3.08 8.23 -11.46
C GLY A 71 2.31 9.53 -11.26
N ARG A 72 1.01 9.47 -10.94
CA ARG A 72 0.16 10.62 -10.57
C ARG A 72 -0.52 10.37 -9.25
N GLU A 73 -0.90 11.46 -8.57
CA GLU A 73 -1.74 11.36 -7.38
C GLU A 73 -3.15 10.94 -7.80
N LEU A 74 -3.72 9.96 -7.11
CA LEU A 74 -5.11 9.55 -7.29
C LEU A 74 -5.94 10.14 -6.15
N VAL A 75 -6.93 10.95 -6.51
CA VAL A 75 -7.85 11.56 -5.55
C VAL A 75 -9.19 10.84 -5.63
N ILE A 76 -9.67 10.36 -4.48
CA ILE A 76 -10.97 9.72 -4.32
C ILE A 76 -11.81 10.66 -3.46
N ASP A 77 -12.61 11.50 -4.14
CA ASP A 77 -13.37 12.60 -3.55
C ASP A 77 -14.87 12.30 -3.38
N GLY A 78 -15.30 11.10 -3.76
CA GLY A 78 -16.70 10.68 -3.73
C GLY A 78 -17.59 11.25 -4.85
N THR A 79 -17.01 12.09 -5.73
CA THR A 79 -17.69 12.71 -6.88
C THR A 79 -17.39 11.95 -8.16
N GLU A 80 -16.12 11.83 -8.53
CA GLU A 80 -15.69 11.06 -9.71
C GLU A 80 -15.40 9.61 -9.37
N LEU A 81 -14.85 9.37 -8.19
CA LEU A 81 -14.52 8.04 -7.68
C LEU A 81 -15.07 7.89 -6.27
N ARG A 82 -15.89 6.87 -6.04
CA ARG A 82 -16.41 6.55 -4.70
C ARG A 82 -15.79 5.27 -4.17
N LEU A 83 -15.37 5.30 -2.91
CA LEU A 83 -14.93 4.11 -2.20
C LEU A 83 -16.06 3.10 -2.06
N SER A 84 -15.72 1.81 -2.13
CA SER A 84 -16.62 0.77 -1.68
C SER A 84 -16.70 0.74 -0.14
N HIS A 85 -17.79 0.21 0.41
CA HIS A 85 -17.89 -0.04 1.85
C HIS A 85 -16.80 -0.98 2.38
N CYS A 86 -16.29 -1.89 1.56
CA CYS A 86 -15.17 -2.75 1.93
C CYS A 86 -13.87 -1.95 2.08
N ALA A 87 -13.67 -0.96 1.21
CA ALA A 87 -12.49 -0.09 1.24
C ALA A 87 -12.54 0.86 2.45
N GLU A 88 -13.68 1.46 2.76
CA GLU A 88 -13.87 2.32 3.94
C GLU A 88 -13.43 1.60 5.23
N ASN A 89 -14.00 0.41 5.48
CA ASN A 89 -13.64 -0.41 6.64
C ASN A 89 -12.16 -0.83 6.64
N PHE A 90 -11.57 -1.04 5.46
CA PHE A 90 -10.16 -1.38 5.34
C PHE A 90 -9.25 -0.20 5.73
N PHE A 91 -9.60 1.04 5.37
CA PHE A 91 -8.82 2.22 5.75
C PHE A 91 -8.83 2.48 7.25
N ASP A 92 -9.95 2.21 7.93
CA ASP A 92 -10.03 2.27 9.40
C ASP A 92 -9.14 1.22 10.08
N PHE A 93 -8.85 0.12 9.39
CA PHE A 93 -7.98 -0.95 9.88
C PHE A 93 -6.48 -0.68 9.67
N LEU A 94 -6.09 0.35 8.92
CA LEU A 94 -4.67 0.64 8.71
C LEU A 94 -4.00 1.02 10.03
N MET A 95 -2.78 0.51 10.24
CA MET A 95 -1.95 0.97 11.36
C MET A 95 -1.54 2.43 11.14
N SER A 96 -1.41 3.17 12.24
CA SER A 96 -0.83 4.50 12.15
C SER A 96 0.66 4.41 11.78
N PRO A 97 1.22 5.44 11.13
CA PRO A 97 2.64 5.47 10.79
C PRO A 97 3.56 5.29 12.01
N GLU A 98 3.19 5.87 13.16
CA GLU A 98 3.96 5.75 14.40
C GLU A 98 4.00 4.31 14.91
N ASP A 99 2.86 3.60 14.83
CA ASP A 99 2.79 2.20 15.20
C ASP A 99 3.62 1.32 14.25
N CYS A 100 3.62 1.63 12.95
CA CYS A 100 4.46 0.94 11.98
C CYS A 100 5.96 1.11 12.30
N LEU A 101 6.39 2.34 12.57
CA LEU A 101 7.77 2.66 12.94
C LEU A 101 8.19 2.00 14.26
N ARG A 102 7.28 1.95 15.24
CA ARG A 102 7.50 1.23 16.50
C ARG A 102 7.75 -0.26 16.27
N VAL A 103 6.97 -0.91 15.41
CA VAL A 103 7.21 -2.32 15.06
C VAL A 103 8.59 -2.51 14.45
N LEU A 104 9.03 -1.63 13.54
CA LEU A 104 10.39 -1.71 12.98
C LEU A 104 11.46 -1.57 14.06
N ALA A 105 11.29 -0.62 14.98
CA ALA A 105 12.23 -0.37 16.07
C ALA A 105 12.31 -1.53 17.08
N GLU A 106 11.19 -2.22 17.34
CA GLU A 106 11.15 -3.38 18.24
C GLU A 106 11.71 -4.67 17.61
N ARG A 107 11.80 -4.73 16.27
CA ARG A 107 12.17 -5.93 15.49
C ARG A 107 13.45 -5.77 14.67
N GLN A 108 14.44 -5.05 15.21
CA GLN A 108 15.66 -4.69 14.46
C GLN A 108 16.41 -5.90 13.87
N GLU A 109 16.48 -7.02 14.59
CA GLU A 109 17.14 -8.24 14.09
C GLU A 109 16.44 -8.81 12.85
N GLN A 110 15.10 -8.86 12.87
CA GLN A 110 14.31 -9.31 11.72
C GLN A 110 14.38 -8.30 10.56
N VAL A 111 14.43 -7.01 10.87
CA VAL A 111 14.64 -5.94 9.88
C VAL A 111 15.98 -6.09 9.16
N GLN A 112 17.06 -6.45 9.88
CA GLN A 112 18.35 -6.73 9.24
C GLN A 112 18.28 -7.91 8.26
N ALA A 113 17.50 -8.94 8.59
CA ALA A 113 17.28 -10.08 7.69
C ALA A 113 16.47 -9.69 6.44
N ILE A 114 15.49 -8.79 6.56
CA ILE A 114 14.75 -8.22 5.42
C ILE A 114 15.70 -7.40 4.52
N ASN A 115 16.68 -6.71 5.10
CA ASN A 115 17.63 -5.83 4.41
C ASN A 115 18.82 -6.56 3.75
N SER A 116 18.66 -7.85 3.41
CA SER A 116 19.76 -8.70 2.96
C SER A 116 20.34 -8.28 1.60
N THR A 117 19.51 -7.78 0.69
CA THR A 117 19.94 -7.27 -0.64
C THR A 117 19.76 -5.76 -0.74
N GLU A 118 20.46 -5.13 -1.68
CA GLU A 118 20.32 -3.69 -1.96
C GLU A 118 18.89 -3.31 -2.32
N GLN A 119 18.26 -4.07 -3.22
CA GLN A 119 16.87 -3.87 -3.60
C GLN A 119 15.90 -3.95 -2.41
N GLN A 120 16.10 -4.89 -1.48
CA GLN A 120 15.24 -5.01 -0.30
C GLN A 120 15.45 -3.85 0.69
N ARG A 121 16.70 -3.37 0.82
CA ARG A 121 17.02 -2.17 1.60
C ARG A 121 16.34 -0.94 1.02
N ASP A 122 16.40 -0.74 -0.28
CA ASP A 122 15.79 0.41 -0.94
C ASP A 122 14.26 0.41 -0.76
N ARG A 123 13.63 -0.77 -0.89
CA ARG A 123 12.19 -0.95 -0.63
C ARG A 123 11.81 -0.60 0.79
N LEU A 124 12.56 -1.10 1.77
CA LEU A 124 12.27 -0.83 3.18
C LEU A 124 12.57 0.62 3.55
N ALA A 125 13.63 1.21 2.99
CA ALA A 125 13.96 2.62 3.18
C ALA A 125 12.84 3.52 2.64
N LEU A 126 12.33 3.24 1.44
CA LEU A 126 11.20 3.97 0.88
C LEU A 126 9.94 3.85 1.75
N LEU A 127 9.62 2.63 2.19
CA LEU A 127 8.46 2.39 3.05
C LEU A 127 8.59 3.13 4.39
N THR A 128 9.78 3.06 5.01
CA THR A 128 10.09 3.76 6.26
C THR A 128 9.96 5.27 6.06
N ALA A 129 10.49 5.82 4.95
CA ALA A 129 10.40 7.24 4.66
C ALA A 129 8.96 7.73 4.50
N TRP A 130 8.04 6.92 3.98
CA TRP A 130 6.62 7.26 3.94
C TRP A 130 6.01 7.31 5.35
N TRP A 131 6.33 6.35 6.21
CA TRP A 131 5.84 6.37 7.59
C TRP A 131 6.43 7.54 8.40
N GLU A 132 7.71 7.87 8.19
CA GLU A 132 8.35 9.04 8.82
C GLU A 132 7.72 10.38 8.38
N GLN A 133 7.17 10.43 7.16
CA GLN A 133 6.38 11.58 6.67
C GLN A 133 4.94 11.61 7.23
N GLY A 134 4.52 10.60 7.99
CA GLY A 134 3.17 10.47 8.51
C GLY A 134 2.17 9.87 7.51
N TYR A 135 2.62 9.28 6.41
CA TYR A 135 1.73 8.66 5.45
C TYR A 135 1.31 7.26 5.91
N ARG A 136 0.02 6.98 5.84
CA ARG A 136 -0.48 5.59 5.94
C ARG A 136 -0.14 4.87 4.65
N VAL A 137 0.06 3.56 4.71
CA VAL A 137 0.47 2.78 3.54
C VAL A 137 -0.39 1.54 3.42
N LEU A 138 -0.88 1.29 2.21
CA LEU A 138 -1.56 0.04 1.87
C LEU A 138 -0.84 -0.66 0.73
N MET A 139 -1.25 -1.90 0.49
CA MET A 139 -0.87 -2.65 -0.68
C MET A 139 -2.11 -3.00 -1.50
N LEU A 140 -2.09 -2.67 -2.78
CA LEU A 140 -3.12 -3.08 -3.72
C LEU A 140 -2.71 -4.37 -4.41
N GLN A 141 -3.62 -5.32 -4.44
CA GLN A 141 -3.47 -6.58 -5.15
C GLN A 141 -4.15 -6.48 -6.52
N HIS A 142 -3.38 -6.63 -7.58
CA HIS A 142 -3.85 -6.67 -8.96
C HIS A 142 -4.22 -8.11 -9.37
N GLN A 143 -5.18 -8.26 -10.29
CA GLN A 143 -5.57 -9.56 -10.85
C GLN A 143 -4.54 -10.10 -11.85
#